data_AF-A0A948RES8-F1
#
_entry.id   AF-A0A948RES8-F1
#
_cell.length_a   1.000
_cell.length_b   1.000
_cell.length_c   1.000
_cell.angle_alpha   90.00
_cell.angle_beta   90.00
_cell.angle_gamma   90.00
#
_symmetry.space_group_name_H-M   'P 1'
#
loop_
_entity.id
_entity.type
_entity.pdbx_description
1 polymer ?
#
loop_
_entity_poly.entity_id
_entity_poly.type
_entity_poly.pdbx_seq_one_letter_code
_entity_poly.pdbx_strand_id
1 'polypeptide(L)'
;MNKSVSPARDNPENKTERWHTLTVEETLARLETQASGLTPTETARRQAEYGPNELQAAHRISPWTILFEQFKNVLIVILLVATVLSTFLGHGVEAIAIAVIVLFAVLLGFVQ
;
A
#
# COMPACT_ATOMS: atom_id res chain seq x y z
N MET A 1 14.37 -18.33 -8.92
CA MET A 1 14.19 -18.06 -7.48
C MET A 1 13.33 -16.81 -7.34
N ASN A 2 12.02 -16.92 -7.59
CA ASN A 2 11.08 -15.80 -7.45
C ASN A 2 9.71 -16.41 -7.19
N LYS A 3 9.32 -16.54 -5.91
CA LYS A 3 7.95 -16.92 -5.56
C LYS A 3 7.17 -15.62 -5.45
N SER A 4 6.50 -15.27 -6.55
CA SER A 4 5.43 -14.27 -6.54
C SER A 4 4.43 -14.70 -5.48
N VAL A 5 4.44 -14.03 -4.33
CA VAL A 5 3.40 -14.15 -3.32
C VAL A 5 2.15 -13.58 -3.95
N SER A 6 1.32 -14.46 -4.50
CA SER A 6 -0.01 -14.11 -4.99
C SER A 6 -0.79 -13.52 -3.81
N PRO A 7 -1.41 -12.34 -3.94
CA PRO A 7 -2.33 -11.86 -2.92
C PRO A 7 -3.38 -12.94 -2.72
N ALA A 8 -3.66 -13.27 -1.46
CA ALA A 8 -4.74 -14.17 -1.09
C ALA A 8 -5.99 -13.70 -1.83
N ARG A 9 -6.46 -14.53 -2.77
CA ARG A 9 -7.69 -14.28 -3.51
C ARG A 9 -8.79 -14.12 -2.45
N ASP A 10 -9.47 -12.98 -2.45
CA ASP A 10 -10.70 -12.79 -1.71
C ASP A 10 -11.74 -13.73 -2.33
N ASN A 11 -11.84 -14.94 -1.81
CA ASN A 11 -12.87 -15.87 -2.24
C ASN A 11 -14.23 -15.26 -1.83
N PRO A 12 -15.10 -14.86 -2.78
CA PRO A 12 -16.36 -14.17 -2.47
C PRO A 12 -17.39 -15.05 -1.72
N GLU A 13 -17.08 -16.32 -1.48
CA GLU A 13 -17.89 -17.25 -0.70
C GLU A 13 -17.60 -17.26 0.82
N ASN A 14 -16.66 -16.45 1.33
CA ASN A 14 -16.50 -16.33 2.78
C ASN A 14 -17.67 -15.53 3.37
N LYS A 15 -18.81 -16.20 3.51
CA LYS A 15 -19.92 -15.78 4.38
C LYS A 15 -19.29 -15.36 5.69
N THR A 16 -19.46 -14.08 6.05
CA THR A 16 -18.97 -13.51 7.29
C THR A 16 -19.53 -14.30 8.47
N GLU A 17 -18.83 -15.35 8.88
CA GLU A 17 -19.10 -16.08 10.11
C GLU A 17 -19.09 -15.03 11.23
N ARG A 18 -20.24 -14.88 11.89
CA ARG A 18 -20.43 -13.88 12.93
C ARG A 18 -19.81 -14.41 14.22
N TRP A 19 -18.48 -14.53 14.25
CA TRP A 19 -17.74 -15.04 15.41
C TRP A 19 -18.12 -14.33 16.72
N HIS A 20 -18.44 -13.04 16.63
CA HIS A 20 -18.86 -12.22 17.78
C HIS A 20 -20.22 -12.61 18.39
N THR A 21 -21.03 -13.45 17.73
CA THR A 21 -22.33 -13.91 18.25
C THR A 21 -22.28 -15.31 18.83
N LEU A 22 -21.18 -16.04 18.67
CA LEU A 22 -21.03 -17.42 19.14
C LEU A 22 -20.74 -17.44 20.64
N THR A 23 -21.23 -18.48 21.34
CA THR A 23 -20.80 -18.73 22.72
C THR A 23 -19.36 -19.22 22.76
N VAL A 24 -18.77 -19.26 23.96
CA VAL A 24 -17.41 -19.74 24.15
C VAL A 24 -17.30 -21.22 23.73
N GLU A 25 -18.27 -22.05 24.10
CA GLU A 25 -18.30 -23.48 23.79
C GLU A 25 -18.42 -23.73 22.28
N GLU A 26 -19.28 -22.97 21.60
CA GLU A 26 -19.44 -23.02 20.15
C GLU A 26 -18.16 -22.59 19.43
N THR A 27 -17.50 -21.54 19.93
CA THR A 27 -16.24 -21.04 19.38
C THR A 27 -15.12 -22.07 19.56
N LEU A 28 -15.00 -22.68 20.74
CA LEU A 28 -14.00 -23.72 21.04
C LEU A 28 -14.21 -24.95 20.16
N ALA A 29 -15.46 -25.41 20.00
CA ALA A 29 -15.79 -26.53 19.14
C ALA A 29 -15.48 -26.23 17.67
N ARG A 30 -15.83 -25.04 17.17
CA ARG A 30 -15.65 -24.64 15.77
C ARG A 30 -14.18 -24.37 15.41
N LEU A 31 -13.38 -23.89 16.36
CA LEU A 31 -11.93 -23.73 16.22
C LEU A 31 -11.16 -25.01 16.59
N GLU A 32 -11.85 -26.11 16.90
CA GLU A 32 -11.27 -27.39 17.33
C GLU A 32 -10.18 -27.20 18.40
N THR A 33 -10.48 -26.40 19.41
CA THR A 33 -9.55 -26.02 20.47
C THR A 33 -10.17 -26.22 21.84
N GLN A 34 -9.33 -26.22 22.87
CA GLN A 34 -9.76 -26.39 24.26
C GLN A 34 -9.53 -25.09 25.04
N ALA A 35 -10.20 -24.96 26.18
CA ALA A 35 -10.00 -23.83 27.10
C ALA A 35 -8.56 -23.78 27.67
N SER A 36 -7.86 -24.92 27.70
CA SER A 36 -6.45 -25.04 28.07
C SER A 36 -5.48 -24.62 26.95
N GLY A 37 -5.98 -24.30 25.75
CA GLY A 37 -5.19 -23.92 24.59
C GLY A 37 -4.91 -25.07 23.61
N LEU A 38 -4.01 -24.80 22.66
CA LEU A 38 -3.58 -25.75 21.63
C LEU A 38 -2.34 -26.52 22.06
N THR A 39 -2.19 -27.74 21.53
CA THR A 39 -0.94 -28.51 21.69
C THR A 39 0.16 -27.94 20.79
N PRO A 40 1.45 -28.11 21.15
CA PRO A 40 2.56 -27.62 20.33
C PRO A 40 2.54 -28.15 18.89
N THR A 41 2.08 -29.38 18.70
CA THR A 41 1.93 -30.01 17.37
C THR A 41 0.86 -29.31 16.54
N GLU A 42 -0.27 -28.97 17.16
CA GLU A 42 -1.38 -28.30 16.47
C GLU A 42 -1.06 -26.84 16.19
N THR A 43 -0.36 -26.16 17.10
CA THR A 43 0.17 -24.81 16.85
C THR A 43 1.11 -24.80 15.65
N ALA A 44 2.05 -25.77 15.56
CA ALA A 44 2.96 -25.87 14.42
C ALA A 44 2.23 -26.17 13.10
N ARG A 45 1.22 -27.06 13.14
CA ARG A 45 0.36 -27.35 11.98
C ARG A 45 -0.36 -26.11 11.49
N ARG A 46 -1.04 -25.38 12.39
CA ARG A 46 -1.77 -24.16 12.07
C ARG A 46 -0.85 -23.04 11.59
N GLN A 47 0.35 -22.91 12.16
CA GLN A 47 1.33 -21.92 11.71
C GLN A 47 1.83 -22.21 10.29
N ALA A 48 1.98 -23.49 9.92
CA ALA A 48 2.31 -23.87 8.54
C ALA A 48 1.16 -23.63 7.54
N GLU A 49 -0.09 -23.75 8.01
CA GLU A 49 -1.30 -23.56 7.19
C GLU A 49 -1.65 -22.08 7.00
N TYR A 50 -1.71 -21.30 8.08
CA TYR A 50 -2.14 -19.90 8.06
C TYR A 50 -0.98 -18.90 7.95
N GLY A 51 0.25 -19.35 8.19
CA GLY A 51 1.41 -18.48 8.26
C GLY A 51 1.52 -17.72 9.60
N PRO A 52 2.55 -16.86 9.73
CA PRO A 52 2.68 -15.99 10.88
C PRO A 52 1.54 -14.97 10.93
N ASN A 53 1.01 -14.71 12.12
CA ASN A 53 0.05 -13.63 12.35
C ASN A 53 0.77 -12.27 12.39
N GLU A 54 1.41 -11.92 11.28
CA GLU A 54 2.10 -10.65 11.10
C GLU A 54 1.56 -9.94 9.86
N LEU A 55 1.35 -8.63 10.00
CA LEU A 55 1.04 -7.81 8.85
C LEU A 55 2.30 -7.70 8.00
N GLN A 56 2.21 -8.12 6.74
CA GLN A 56 3.30 -7.91 5.80
C GLN A 56 3.58 -6.41 5.73
N ALA A 57 4.83 -6.04 6.00
CA ALA A 57 5.25 -4.67 5.83
C ALA A 57 4.95 -4.27 4.37
N ALA A 58 4.16 -3.22 4.20
CA ALA A 58 3.98 -2.62 2.88
C ALA A 58 5.37 -2.35 2.31
N HIS A 59 5.61 -2.76 1.07
CA HIS A 59 6.88 -2.51 0.41
C HIS A 59 7.17 -1.01 0.52
N ARG A 60 8.35 -0.67 1.07
CA ARG A 60 8.76 0.73 1.14
C ARG A 60 8.83 1.26 -0.30
N ILE A 61 8.03 2.27 -0.59
CA ILE A 61 8.07 2.95 -1.88
C ILE A 61 9.44 3.62 -1.98
N SER A 62 10.15 3.36 -3.08
CA SER A 62 11.47 3.95 -3.30
C SER A 62 11.32 5.46 -3.54
N PRO A 63 12.21 6.31 -2.98
CA PRO A 63 12.24 7.75 -3.25
C PRO A 63 12.20 8.09 -4.74
N TRP A 64 12.91 7.31 -5.57
CA TRP A 64 12.93 7.51 -7.01
C TRP A 64 11.55 7.26 -7.65
N THR A 65 10.80 6.28 -7.16
CA THR A 65 9.45 5.98 -7.66
C THR A 65 8.51 7.15 -7.41
N ILE A 66 8.55 7.73 -6.21
CA ILE A 66 7.74 8.90 -5.84
C ILE A 66 8.05 10.09 -6.76
N LEU A 67 9.34 10.35 -7.02
CA LEU A 67 9.75 11.41 -7.93
C LEU A 67 9.26 11.18 -9.37
N PHE A 68 9.35 9.95 -9.88
CA PHE A 68 8.85 9.62 -11.23
C PHE A 68 7.33 9.72 -11.33
N GLU A 69 6.60 9.42 -10.25
CA GLU A 69 5.14 9.59 -10.22
C GLU A 69 4.71 11.06 -10.37
N GLN A 70 5.50 12.01 -9.90
CA GLN A 70 5.21 13.45 -10.10
C GLN A 70 5.18 13.83 -11.59
N PHE A 71 6.01 13.22 -12.44
CA PHE A 71 5.98 13.46 -13.89
C PHE A 71 4.75 12.86 -14.58
N LYS A 72 4.05 11.92 -13.93
CA LYS A 72 2.78 11.36 -14.43
C LYS A 72 1.58 12.24 -14.06
N ASN A 73 1.78 13.23 -13.19
CA ASN A 73 0.73 14.15 -12.80
C ASN A 73 0.46 15.15 -13.93
N VAL A 74 -0.77 15.14 -14.45
CA VAL A 74 -1.21 16.02 -15.54
C VAL A 74 -0.93 17.50 -15.25
N LEU A 75 -1.11 17.93 -14.00
CA LEU A 75 -0.83 19.32 -13.59
C LEU A 75 0.66 19.68 -13.76
N ILE A 76 1.56 18.79 -13.32
CA ILE A 76 3.01 19.01 -13.44
C ILE A 76 3.41 19.07 -14.91
N VAL A 77 2.88 18.17 -15.75
CA VAL A 77 3.16 18.19 -17.20
C VAL A 77 2.72 19.52 -17.83
N ILE A 78 1.52 20.01 -17.49
CA ILE A 78 1.03 21.31 -18.00
C ILE A 78 1.97 22.45 -17.59
N LEU A 79 2.41 22.49 -16.34
CA LEU A 79 3.30 23.54 -15.85
C LEU A 79 4.70 23.47 -16.47
N LEU A 80 5.23 22.26 -16.71
CA LEU A 80 6.48 22.06 -17.42
C LEU A 80 6.39 22.57 -18.86
N VAL A 81 5.30 22.24 -19.58
CA VAL A 81 5.04 22.78 -20.93
C VAL A 81 4.94 24.30 -20.90
N ALA A 82 4.20 24.88 -19.94
CA ALA A 82 4.08 26.33 -19.79
C ALA A 82 5.44 27.00 -19.53
N THR A 83 6.29 26.38 -18.69
CA THR A 83 7.66 26.86 -18.41
C THR A 83 8.51 26.88 -19.68
N VAL A 84 8.47 25.80 -20.47
CA VAL A 84 9.19 25.69 -21.74
C VAL A 84 8.71 26.76 -22.72
N LEU A 85 7.40 26.89 -22.92
CA LEU A 85 6.82 27.91 -23.80
C LEU A 85 7.20 29.32 -23.35
N SER A 86 7.05 29.65 -22.06
CA SER A 86 7.42 30.96 -21.52
C SER A 86 8.89 31.30 -21.77
N THR A 87 9.77 30.31 -21.62
CA THR A 87 11.20 30.48 -21.90
C THR A 87 11.44 30.78 -23.38
N PHE A 88 10.78 30.04 -24.28
CA PHE A 88 10.88 30.27 -25.72
C PHE A 88 10.38 31.65 -26.17
N LEU A 89 9.35 32.19 -25.50
CA LEU A 89 8.83 33.53 -25.79
C LEU A 89 9.71 34.67 -25.23
N GLY A 90 10.78 34.36 -24.50
CA GLY A 90 11.67 35.35 -23.88
C GLY A 90 11.15 35.92 -22.56
N HIS A 91 10.07 35.34 -22.02
CA HIS A 91 9.47 35.69 -20.73
C HIS A 91 10.17 34.94 -19.59
N GLY A 92 11.41 35.35 -19.33
CA GLY A 92 12.28 34.68 -18.36
C GLY A 92 11.79 34.79 -16.92
N VAL A 93 11.19 35.92 -16.53
CA VAL A 93 10.68 36.12 -15.16
C VAL A 93 9.48 35.23 -14.89
N GLU A 94 8.59 35.12 -15.86
CA GLU A 94 7.40 34.27 -15.83
C GLU A 94 7.79 32.79 -15.81
N ALA A 95 8.76 32.40 -16.64
CA ALA A 95 9.29 31.03 -16.64
C ALA A 95 9.89 30.66 -15.27
N ILE A 96 10.67 31.57 -14.66
CA ILE A 96 11.24 31.36 -13.33
C ILE A 96 10.14 31.21 -12.27
N ALA A 97 9.11 32.08 -12.31
CA ALA A 97 8.00 32.00 -11.37
C ALA A 97 7.28 30.64 -11.46
N ILE A 98 6.99 30.16 -12.66
CA ILE A 98 6.35 28.85 -12.87
C ILE A 98 7.28 27.72 -12.41
N ALA A 99 8.57 27.77 -12.74
CA ALA A 99 9.54 26.77 -12.33
C ALA A 99 9.65 26.63 -10.80
N VAL A 100 9.61 27.75 -10.08
CA VAL A 100 9.60 27.77 -8.60
C VAL A 100 8.34 27.10 -8.05
N ILE A 101 7.17 27.39 -8.64
CA ILE A 101 5.91 26.74 -8.25
C ILE A 101 5.98 25.22 -8.46
N VAL A 102 6.47 24.76 -9.62
CA VAL A 102 6.65 23.33 -9.92
C VAL A 102 7.59 22.68 -8.92
N LEU A 103 8.71 23.33 -8.60
CA LEU A 103 9.68 22.83 -7.62
C LEU A 103 9.02 22.61 -6.25
N PHE A 104 8.24 23.58 -5.76
CA PHE A 104 7.51 23.43 -4.50
C PHE A 104 6.47 22.31 -4.57
N ALA A 105 5.71 22.21 -5.66
CA ALA A 105 4.72 21.16 -5.83
C ALA A 105 5.36 19.75 -5.78
N VAL A 106 6.50 19.56 -6.45
CA VAL A 106 7.24 18.29 -6.44
C VAL A 106 7.82 17.99 -5.06
N LEU A 107 8.40 18.98 -4.38
CA LEU A 107 8.98 18.80 -3.04
C LEU A 107 7.90 18.46 -2.00
N LEU A 108 6.78 19.17 -1.99
CA LEU A 108 5.66 18.87 -1.10
C LEU A 108 5.08 17.49 -1.41
N GLY A 109 4.84 17.18 -2.68
CA GLY A 109 4.34 15.87 -3.09
C GLY A 109 5.32 14.71 -2.90
N PHE A 110 6.61 14.99 -2.66
CA PHE A 110 7.61 13.97 -2.30
C PHE A 110 7.65 13.71 -0.80
N VAL A 111 7.37 14.72 0.03
CA VAL A 111 7.39 14.62 1.49
C VAL A 111 6.04 14.14 2.07
N GLN A 112 4.93 14.45 1.40
CA GLN A 112 3.56 14.06 1.77
C GLN A 112 3.24 12.64 1.29
#